data_AF-A0A4U0SK85-F1
#
_entry.id   AF-A0A4U0SK85-F1
#
_cell.length_a   1.000
_cell.length_b   1.000
_cell.length_c   1.000
_cell.angle_alpha   90.00
_cell.angle_beta   90.00
_cell.angle_gamma   90.00
#
_symmetry.space_group_name_H-M   'P 1'
#
loop_
_entity.id
_entity.type
_entity.pdbx_description
1 polymer ?
#
loop_
_entity_poly.entity_id
_entity_poly.type
_entity_poly.pdbx_seq_one_letter_code
_entity_poly.pdbx_strand_id
1 'polypeptide(L)'
;MVAPVVILAAVAAVAALLVLEEPPPWLAWCPAWLGAVIVAVLGVAGTWWLEPWTARRQGAADEDQQAVDRLRRYLGRQQGLPRIGERGAGGLLLRVHEAIPLDLPPEPAAGAKVLRRAGWLRRWSGPVRLSGEGPDPDLPAFVERDIGKQVCAWMRAASREGGFLVLVGNSSVGKTRLLYESARSELAGFVVLAPDLGDGALVNVIADATFPLPKLIVWLDELQRFLPGPYFVTDDQDSHTAITAATVRKLLTADTPVVIVGTLWPQYATELRTVQPDPASVGQSRYPAAIDILTT
;
A
#
# COMPACT_ATOMS: atom_id res chain seq x y z
N MET A 1 22.83 -1.96 -16.55
CA MET A 1 23.61 -0.70 -16.65
C MET A 1 24.70 -0.71 -17.71
N VAL A 2 25.15 -1.86 -18.23
CA VAL A 2 26.36 -1.94 -19.08
C VAL A 2 26.12 -1.59 -20.57
N ALA A 3 24.96 -1.90 -21.13
CA ALA A 3 24.71 -1.77 -22.57
C ALA A 3 24.91 -0.36 -23.18
N PRO A 4 24.35 0.74 -22.64
CA PRO A 4 24.48 2.05 -23.28
C PRO A 4 25.88 2.65 -23.16
N VAL A 5 26.60 2.36 -22.07
CA VAL A 5 27.99 2.80 -21.88
C VAL A 5 28.90 2.10 -22.88
N VAL A 6 28.68 0.81 -23.14
CA VAL A 6 29.45 0.05 -24.14
C VAL A 6 29.19 0.55 -25.56
N ILE A 7 27.96 0.92 -25.91
CA ILE A 7 27.64 1.46 -27.24
C ILE A 7 28.25 2.85 -27.44
N LEU A 8 28.12 3.74 -26.46
CA LEU A 8 28.76 5.07 -26.51
C LEU A 8 30.28 4.95 -26.57
N ALA A 9 30.88 4.04 -25.80
CA ALA A 9 32.31 3.77 -25.84
C ALA A 9 32.74 3.19 -27.21
N ALA A 10 31.95 2.30 -27.80
CA ALA A 10 32.22 1.74 -29.13
C ALA A 10 32.13 2.80 -30.24
N VAL A 11 31.11 3.67 -30.20
CA VAL A 11 30.98 4.79 -31.15
C VAL A 11 32.14 5.77 -31.00
N ALA A 12 32.51 6.13 -29.77
CA ALA A 12 33.66 7.00 -29.50
C ALA A 12 34.98 6.38 -29.96
N ALA A 13 35.18 5.08 -29.74
CA ALA A 13 36.36 4.35 -30.20
C ALA A 13 36.45 4.29 -31.74
N VAL A 14 35.33 4.04 -32.42
CA VAL A 14 35.27 4.05 -33.90
C VAL A 14 35.52 5.46 -34.45
N ALA A 15 34.92 6.50 -33.84
CA ALA A 15 35.17 7.88 -34.24
C ALA A 15 36.64 8.28 -34.04
N ALA A 16 37.27 7.87 -32.94
CA ALA A 16 38.69 8.10 -32.69
C ALA A 16 39.59 7.38 -33.71
N LEU A 17 39.24 6.14 -34.09
CA LEU A 17 39.95 5.39 -35.13
C LEU A 17 39.86 6.03 -36.51
N LEU A 18 38.78 6.74 -36.82
CA LEU A 18 38.58 7.44 -38.10
C LEU A 18 39.32 8.78 -38.20
N VAL A 19 39.81 9.33 -37.08
CA VAL A 19 40.57 10.60 -37.03
C VAL A 19 42.09 10.38 -37.12
N LEU A 20 42.56 9.13 -37.01
CA LEU A 20 43.99 8.81 -37.14
C LEU A 20 44.44 8.99 -38.60
N GLU A 21 45.51 9.77 -38.80
CA GLU A 21 46.12 10.02 -40.12
C GLU A 21 46.70 8.76 -40.77
N GLU A 22 47.09 7.76 -39.97
CA GLU A 22 47.55 6.46 -40.44
C GLU A 22 46.71 5.34 -39.81
N PRO A 23 45.88 4.61 -40.59
CA PRO A 23 45.11 3.51 -40.05
C PRO A 23 46.04 2.36 -39.63
N PRO A 24 45.71 1.62 -38.58
CA PRO A 24 46.49 0.47 -38.16
C PRO A 24 46.70 -0.53 -39.32
N PRO A 25 47.87 -1.20 -39.42
CA PRO A 25 48.19 -2.08 -40.55
C PRO A 25 47.21 -3.26 -40.69
N TRP A 26 46.56 -3.67 -39.61
CA TRP A 26 45.50 -4.68 -39.61
C TRP A 26 44.16 -4.17 -40.15
N LEU A 27 44.05 -2.91 -40.59
CA LEU A 27 42.88 -2.31 -41.26
C LEU A 27 43.15 -1.98 -42.73
N ALA A 28 44.37 -2.21 -43.24
CA ALA A 28 44.77 -1.85 -44.62
C ALA A 28 43.96 -2.55 -45.73
N TRP A 29 43.39 -3.71 -45.44
CA TRP A 29 42.45 -4.49 -46.26
C TRP A 29 41.01 -3.95 -46.27
N CYS A 30 40.65 -3.01 -45.39
CA CYS A 30 39.29 -2.46 -45.33
C CYS A 30 39.12 -1.32 -46.35
N PRO A 31 38.05 -1.34 -47.15
CA PRO A 31 37.73 -0.24 -48.06
C PRO A 31 37.46 1.07 -47.28
N ALA A 32 37.91 2.20 -47.82
CA ALA A 32 37.73 3.52 -47.20
C ALA A 32 36.24 3.87 -46.89
N TRP A 33 35.28 3.29 -47.63
CA TRP A 33 33.85 3.50 -47.40
C TRP A 33 33.27 2.74 -46.20
N LEU A 34 33.97 1.71 -45.70
CA LEU A 34 33.46 0.82 -44.65
C LEU A 34 33.30 1.56 -43.31
N GLY A 35 34.19 2.51 -43.01
CA GLY A 35 34.11 3.35 -41.82
C GLY A 35 32.84 4.20 -41.77
N ALA A 36 32.47 4.81 -42.90
CA ALA A 36 31.24 5.58 -43.02
C ALA A 36 29.99 4.71 -42.84
N VAL A 37 30.01 3.47 -43.35
CA VAL A 37 28.92 2.51 -43.17
C VAL A 37 28.80 2.07 -41.72
N ILE A 38 29.91 1.79 -41.02
CA ILE A 38 29.88 1.41 -39.61
C ILE A 38 29.32 2.54 -38.74
N VAL A 39 29.73 3.80 -38.98
CA VAL A 39 29.20 4.96 -38.25
C VAL A 39 27.69 5.14 -38.52
N ALA A 40 27.27 5.00 -39.78
CA ALA A 40 25.85 5.08 -40.12
C ALA A 40 25.02 3.96 -39.46
N VAL A 41 25.52 2.72 -39.48
CA VAL A 41 24.87 1.57 -38.86
C VAL A 41 24.83 1.71 -37.34
N LEU A 42 25.91 2.16 -36.69
CA LEU A 42 25.93 2.40 -35.24
C LEU A 42 25.04 3.58 -34.84
N GLY A 43 24.92 4.62 -35.67
CA GLY A 43 23.99 5.72 -35.45
C GLY A 43 22.54 5.23 -35.47
N VAL A 44 22.17 4.46 -36.49
CA VAL A 44 20.81 3.89 -36.63
C VAL A 44 20.51 2.83 -35.56
N ALA A 45 21.47 1.94 -35.27
CA ALA A 45 21.31 0.94 -34.20
C ALA A 45 21.26 1.60 -32.82
N GLY A 46 22.03 2.68 -32.63
CA GLY A 46 22.02 3.52 -31.44
C GLY A 46 20.63 4.12 -31.20
N THR A 47 20.01 4.74 -32.19
CA THR A 47 18.65 5.30 -32.05
C THR A 47 17.61 4.21 -31.80
N TRP A 48 17.69 3.08 -32.51
CA TRP A 48 16.77 1.95 -32.32
C TRP A 48 16.84 1.31 -30.92
N TRP A 49 17.99 1.37 -30.24
CA TRP A 49 18.16 0.84 -28.88
C TRP A 49 17.99 1.89 -27.77
N LEU A 50 18.37 3.14 -28.02
CA LEU A 50 18.21 4.24 -27.07
C LEU A 50 16.76 4.68 -26.92
N GLU A 51 15.97 4.72 -27.99
CA GLU A 51 14.55 5.09 -27.95
C GLU A 51 13.73 4.23 -26.98
N PRO A 52 13.71 2.89 -27.08
CA PRO A 52 12.94 2.07 -26.15
C PRO A 52 13.48 2.13 -24.72
N TRP A 53 14.78 2.37 -24.52
CA TRP A 53 15.36 2.50 -23.18
C TRP A 53 14.99 3.84 -22.53
N THR A 54 15.10 4.94 -23.28
CA THR A 54 14.71 6.28 -22.83
C THR A 54 13.21 6.35 -22.58
N ALA A 55 12.39 5.79 -23.48
CA ALA A 55 10.94 5.69 -23.29
C ALA A 55 10.55 4.91 -22.03
N ARG A 56 11.24 3.79 -21.73
CA ARG A 56 11.00 3.04 -20.47
C ARG A 56 11.38 3.84 -19.23
N ARG A 57 12.49 4.60 -19.27
CA ARG A 57 12.91 5.44 -18.14
C ARG A 57 12.03 6.66 -17.95
N GLN A 58 11.57 7.27 -19.04
CA GLN A 58 10.60 8.36 -19.01
C GLN A 58 9.28 7.85 -18.44
N GLY A 59 8.78 6.71 -18.91
CA GLY A 59 7.58 6.08 -18.35
C GLY A 59 7.68 5.83 -16.85
N ALA A 60 8.78 5.25 -16.37
CA ALA A 60 9.00 5.04 -14.94
C ALA A 60 9.07 6.36 -14.13
N ALA A 61 9.70 7.40 -14.69
CA ALA A 61 9.78 8.71 -14.04
C ALA A 61 8.40 9.41 -14.01
N ASP A 62 7.60 9.25 -15.06
CA ASP A 62 6.24 9.78 -15.14
C ASP A 62 5.31 9.06 -14.16
N GLU A 63 5.43 7.73 -14.01
CA GLU A 63 4.72 6.93 -13.02
C GLU A 63 5.07 7.37 -11.58
N ASP A 64 6.36 7.53 -11.28
CA ASP A 64 6.82 8.03 -9.97
C ASP A 64 6.29 9.44 -9.69
N GLN A 65 6.33 10.32 -10.69
CA GLN A 65 5.84 11.69 -10.53
C GLN A 65 4.33 11.71 -10.29
N GLN A 66 3.57 10.89 -11.01
CA GLN A 66 2.13 10.73 -10.77
C GLN A 66 1.85 10.20 -9.35
N ALA A 67 2.65 9.25 -8.87
CA ALA A 67 2.53 8.72 -7.52
C ALA A 67 2.84 9.74 -6.44
N VAL A 68 3.92 10.49 -6.60
CA VAL A 68 4.27 11.58 -5.68
C VAL A 68 3.20 12.67 -5.70
N ASP A 69 2.71 13.08 -6.88
CA ASP A 69 1.69 14.12 -7.00
C ASP A 69 0.35 13.68 -6.42
N ARG A 70 -0.04 12.41 -6.59
CA ARG A 70 -1.27 11.86 -6.03
C ARG A 70 -1.16 11.71 -4.52
N LEU A 71 -0.02 11.20 -4.03
CA LEU A 71 0.25 11.12 -2.59
C LEU A 71 0.29 12.51 -1.95
N ARG A 72 0.87 13.51 -2.63
CA ARG A 72 0.90 14.89 -2.14
C ARG A 72 -0.50 15.50 -2.05
N ARG A 73 -1.35 15.24 -3.04
CA ARG A 73 -2.76 15.65 -3.02
C ARG A 73 -3.51 14.99 -1.86
N TYR A 74 -3.30 13.70 -1.65
CA TYR A 74 -3.88 12.94 -0.53
C TYR A 74 -3.42 13.47 0.83
N LEU A 75 -2.10 13.66 1.01
CA LEU A 75 -1.53 14.15 2.28
C LEU A 75 -1.91 15.61 2.57
N GLY A 76 -2.25 16.40 1.55
CA GLY A 76 -2.59 17.80 1.70
C GLY A 76 -1.45 18.60 2.33
N ARG A 77 -1.62 19.05 3.59
CA ARG A 77 -0.60 19.78 4.35
C ARG A 77 0.34 18.88 5.17
N GLN A 78 0.10 17.58 5.22
CA GLN A 78 0.93 16.65 5.98
C GLN A 78 2.28 16.43 5.28
N GLN A 79 3.35 16.30 6.07
CA GLN A 79 4.71 16.14 5.54
C GLN A 79 5.06 14.69 5.16
N GLY A 80 4.17 13.73 5.45
CA GLY A 80 4.37 12.31 5.14
C GLY A 80 3.20 11.46 5.64
N LEU A 81 3.20 10.17 5.26
CA LEU A 81 2.23 9.19 5.76
C LEU A 81 2.44 8.99 7.27
N PRO A 82 1.38 9.04 8.08
CA PRO A 82 1.51 8.89 9.51
C PRO A 82 1.76 7.42 9.90
N ARG A 83 2.44 7.18 11.02
CA ARG A 83 2.62 5.82 11.54
C ARG A 83 1.41 5.37 12.33
N ILE A 84 1.15 4.07 12.36
CA ILE A 84 0.03 3.53 13.15
C ILE A 84 0.20 3.88 14.64
N GLY A 85 -0.81 4.51 15.23
CA GLY A 85 -0.78 4.97 16.64
C GLY A 85 -0.16 6.36 16.86
N GLU A 86 0.33 7.05 15.83
CA GLU A 86 0.64 8.48 15.94
C GLU A 86 -0.67 9.31 15.97
N ARG A 87 -0.68 10.42 16.72
CA ARG A 87 -1.84 11.34 16.83
C ARG A 87 -2.36 11.88 15.49
N GLY A 88 -1.59 11.76 14.40
CA GLY A 88 -1.98 12.11 13.02
C GLY A 88 -2.52 10.96 12.16
N ALA A 89 -2.20 9.70 12.48
CA ALA A 89 -2.94 8.49 12.05
C ALA A 89 -4.03 8.17 13.07
N GLY A 90 -4.58 9.22 13.70
CA GLY A 90 -5.52 9.10 14.79
C GLY A 90 -6.70 8.24 14.37
N GLY A 91 -7.36 7.64 15.36
CA GLY A 91 -8.44 6.69 15.12
C GLY A 91 -9.42 7.19 14.04
N LEU A 92 -9.74 8.50 14.01
CA LEU A 92 -10.63 9.11 13.02
C LEU A 92 -10.24 8.87 11.55
N LEU A 93 -8.94 8.93 11.19
CA LEU A 93 -8.47 8.65 9.84
C LEU A 93 -8.70 7.18 9.45
N LEU A 94 -8.66 6.29 10.44
CA LEU A 94 -8.95 4.87 10.33
C LEU A 94 -10.40 4.53 10.75
N ARG A 95 -11.25 5.55 10.90
CA ARG A 95 -12.68 5.46 11.28
C ARG A 95 -12.93 4.80 12.64
N VAL A 96 -11.95 4.86 13.50
CA VAL A 96 -12.01 4.54 14.93
C VAL A 96 -12.27 5.84 15.70
N HIS A 97 -13.51 6.04 16.13
CA HIS A 97 -13.86 7.27 16.83
C HIS A 97 -13.14 7.42 18.17
N GLU A 98 -12.66 8.63 18.44
CA GLU A 98 -12.10 9.00 19.73
C GLU A 98 -13.14 8.93 20.84
N ALA A 99 -12.67 8.73 22.08
CA ALA A 99 -13.57 8.77 23.21
C ALA A 99 -14.16 10.18 23.29
N ILE A 100 -15.48 10.27 23.40
CA ILE A 100 -16.11 11.53 23.83
C ILE A 100 -15.62 11.74 25.26
N PRO A 101 -14.89 12.83 25.57
CA PRO A 101 -14.57 13.15 26.94
C PRO A 101 -15.90 13.38 27.65
N LEU A 102 -16.29 12.43 28.49
CA LEU A 102 -17.32 12.70 29.48
C LEU A 102 -16.67 13.70 30.43
N ASP A 103 -17.30 14.86 30.64
CA ASP A 103 -16.95 15.79 31.72
C ASP A 103 -17.16 15.05 33.05
N LEU A 104 -16.21 14.19 33.39
CA LEU A 104 -16.13 13.58 34.70
C LEU A 104 -15.69 14.71 35.62
N PRO A 105 -16.43 14.97 36.73
CA PRO A 105 -16.03 15.98 37.68
C PRO A 105 -14.58 15.72 38.10
N PRO A 106 -13.77 16.77 38.28
CA PRO A 106 -12.36 16.61 38.60
C PRO A 106 -12.23 15.66 39.78
N GLU A 107 -11.38 14.64 39.62
CA GLU A 107 -11.08 13.70 40.69
C GLU A 107 -10.81 14.50 41.98
N PRO A 108 -11.54 14.23 43.08
CA PRO A 108 -11.32 14.95 44.30
C PRO A 108 -9.87 14.73 44.73
N ALA A 109 -9.12 15.83 44.83
CA ALA A 109 -7.75 15.86 45.31
C ALA A 109 -7.59 14.93 46.52
N ALA A 110 -6.56 14.08 46.47
CA ALA A 110 -6.21 13.12 47.50
C ALA A 110 -6.23 13.79 48.89
N GLY A 111 -7.31 13.60 49.65
CA GLY A 111 -7.46 14.24 50.96
C GLY A 111 -8.83 14.18 51.64
N ALA A 112 -9.91 13.83 50.93
CA ALA A 112 -11.24 13.78 51.56
C ALA A 112 -11.54 12.42 52.19
N LYS A 113 -11.44 12.33 53.53
CA LYS A 113 -12.03 11.24 54.32
C LYS A 113 -13.56 11.31 54.24
N VAL A 114 -14.19 10.54 53.36
CA VAL A 114 -15.65 10.37 53.38
C VAL A 114 -16.06 8.91 53.17
N LEU A 115 -16.55 8.35 54.28
CA LEU A 115 -17.51 7.26 54.49
C LEU A 115 -17.41 5.97 53.66
N ARG A 116 -16.94 4.94 54.38
CA ARG A 116 -17.07 3.51 54.10
C ARG A 116 -18.55 3.13 53.91
N ARG A 117 -19.00 2.97 52.66
CA ARG A 117 -20.17 2.12 52.34
C ARG A 117 -20.03 1.57 50.90
N ALA A 118 -20.33 0.28 50.77
CA ALA A 118 -20.38 -0.54 49.56
C ALA A 118 -19.03 -1.06 48.99
N GLY A 119 -18.53 -2.14 49.59
CA GLY A 119 -17.33 -2.90 49.19
C GLY A 119 -17.51 -3.85 48.00
N TRP A 120 -18.08 -3.41 46.88
CA TRP A 120 -18.21 -4.25 45.68
C TRP A 120 -17.49 -3.73 44.41
N LEU A 121 -17.05 -2.46 44.39
CA LEU A 121 -16.38 -1.85 43.22
C LEU A 121 -14.84 -1.80 43.30
N ARG A 122 -14.22 -2.45 44.28
CA ARG A 122 -12.76 -2.37 44.51
C ARG A 122 -11.92 -3.43 43.78
N ARG A 123 -12.49 -4.12 42.79
CA ARG A 123 -11.79 -5.19 42.06
C ARG A 123 -11.17 -4.73 40.73
N TRP A 124 -11.51 -3.56 40.21
CA TRP A 124 -11.23 -3.20 38.80
C TRP A 124 -10.30 -1.99 38.60
N SER A 125 -9.73 -1.42 39.65
CA SER A 125 -8.84 -0.25 39.54
C SER A 125 -7.42 -0.62 39.98
N GLY A 126 -6.68 -1.28 39.09
CA GLY A 126 -5.23 -1.40 39.20
C GLY A 126 -4.54 -0.17 38.59
N PRO A 127 -3.33 0.20 39.03
CA PRO A 127 -2.62 1.34 38.48
C PRO A 127 -2.21 1.04 37.03
N VAL A 128 -2.76 1.80 36.09
CA VAL A 128 -2.38 1.75 34.67
C VAL A 128 -0.98 2.35 34.54
N ARG A 129 0.02 1.50 34.26
CA ARG A 129 1.35 1.96 33.87
C ARG A 129 1.32 2.33 32.39
N LEU A 130 1.66 3.57 32.08
CA LEU A 130 1.90 4.04 30.71
C LEU A 130 3.22 3.44 30.21
N SER A 131 3.12 2.32 29.52
CA SER A 131 4.14 1.77 28.62
C SER A 131 3.39 1.29 27.38
N GLY A 132 4.02 1.34 26.20
CA GLY A 132 3.40 1.09 24.88
C GLY A 132 2.80 -0.31 24.64
N GLU A 133 2.44 -1.05 25.69
CA GLU A 133 1.80 -2.37 25.70
C GLU A 133 0.29 -2.29 26.05
N GLY A 134 -0.34 -1.13 25.87
CA GLY A 134 -1.74 -0.89 26.22
C GLY A 134 -2.59 -0.33 25.07
N PRO A 135 -3.93 -0.53 25.13
CA PRO A 135 -4.86 0.08 24.19
C PRO A 135 -4.69 1.60 24.17
N ASP A 136 -5.05 2.20 23.04
CA ASP A 136 -4.86 3.64 22.88
C ASP A 136 -5.64 4.43 23.95
N PRO A 137 -4.97 5.26 24.78
CA PRO A 137 -5.62 5.97 25.87
C PRO A 137 -6.56 7.09 25.39
N ASP A 138 -6.40 7.57 24.15
CA ASP A 138 -7.26 8.61 23.57
C ASP A 138 -8.59 8.02 23.04
N LEU A 139 -8.73 6.70 23.14
CA LEU A 139 -9.87 5.94 22.64
C LEU A 139 -10.59 5.18 23.78
N PRO A 140 -11.86 4.79 23.61
CA PRO A 140 -12.56 4.01 24.61
C PRO A 140 -11.83 2.71 24.94
N ALA A 141 -11.88 2.29 26.21
CA ALA A 141 -11.23 1.07 26.67
C ALA A 141 -11.58 -0.13 25.77
N PHE A 142 -10.57 -0.73 25.17
CA PHE A 142 -10.75 -1.84 24.26
C PHE A 142 -11.06 -3.13 25.01
N VAL A 143 -12.12 -3.82 24.57
CA VAL A 143 -12.46 -5.17 25.05
C VAL A 143 -11.98 -6.17 24.00
N GLU A 144 -11.06 -7.04 24.43
CA GLU A 144 -10.48 -8.08 23.59
C GLU A 144 -11.57 -8.97 22.96
N ARG A 145 -11.37 -9.31 21.69
CA ARG A 145 -12.31 -10.14 20.92
C ARG A 145 -11.84 -11.59 20.86
N ASP A 146 -12.78 -12.49 20.66
CA ASP A 146 -12.57 -13.93 20.52
C ASP A 146 -11.46 -14.30 19.51
N ILE A 147 -11.42 -13.61 18.37
CA ILE A 147 -10.39 -13.81 17.34
C ILE A 147 -9.16 -12.92 17.50
N GLY A 148 -9.11 -12.04 18.50
CA GLY A 148 -8.08 -10.99 18.57
C GLY A 148 -6.65 -11.53 18.66
N LYS A 149 -6.43 -12.56 19.48
CA LYS A 149 -5.14 -13.27 19.53
C LYS A 149 -4.70 -13.84 18.18
N GLN A 150 -5.64 -14.34 17.38
CA GLN A 150 -5.34 -14.90 16.05
C GLN A 150 -4.95 -13.78 15.09
N VAL A 151 -5.67 -12.65 15.14
CA VAL A 151 -5.34 -11.45 14.36
C VAL A 151 -3.97 -10.90 14.72
N CYS A 152 -3.64 -10.76 16.01
CA CYS A 152 -2.31 -10.32 16.45
C CYS A 152 -1.20 -11.29 16.01
N ALA A 153 -1.42 -12.61 16.15
CA ALA A 153 -0.45 -13.60 15.70
C ALA A 153 -0.21 -13.52 14.18
N TRP A 154 -1.29 -13.33 13.39
CA TRP A 154 -1.19 -13.13 11.95
C TRP A 154 -0.43 -11.84 11.60
N MET A 155 -0.76 -10.71 12.24
CA MET A 155 -0.08 -9.43 12.00
C MET A 155 1.41 -9.48 12.39
N ARG A 156 1.75 -10.19 13.46
CA ARG A 156 3.15 -10.40 13.85
C ARG A 156 3.94 -11.14 12.77
N ALA A 157 3.33 -12.15 12.12
CA ALA A 157 3.94 -12.82 10.98
C ALA A 157 4.05 -11.88 9.78
N ALA A 158 2.96 -11.18 9.45
CA ALA A 158 2.90 -10.21 8.35
C ALA A 158 3.87 -9.03 8.52
N SER A 159 4.31 -8.72 9.75
CA SER A 159 5.32 -7.67 10.00
C SER A 159 6.69 -7.95 9.32
N ARG A 160 6.95 -9.22 8.97
CA ARG A 160 8.17 -9.69 8.32
C ARG A 160 7.99 -9.96 6.83
N GLU A 161 6.82 -10.45 6.43
CA GLU A 161 6.60 -10.99 5.07
C GLU A 161 5.57 -10.19 4.26
N GLY A 162 4.87 -9.25 4.89
CA GLY A 162 3.66 -8.66 4.33
C GLY A 162 2.47 -9.62 4.40
N GLY A 163 1.35 -9.23 3.81
CA GLY A 163 0.18 -10.11 3.72
C GLY A 163 -1.12 -9.35 3.51
N PHE A 164 -2.18 -10.09 3.16
CA PHE A 164 -3.52 -9.56 2.99
C PHE A 164 -4.50 -10.20 3.98
N LEU A 165 -5.11 -9.40 4.86
CA LEU A 165 -6.11 -9.85 5.84
C LEU A 165 -7.44 -9.12 5.64
N VAL A 166 -8.52 -9.88 5.55
CA VAL A 166 -9.88 -9.34 5.50
C VAL A 166 -10.68 -9.87 6.68
N LEU A 167 -11.18 -8.98 7.55
CA LEU A 167 -12.12 -9.35 8.59
C LEU A 167 -13.55 -9.29 8.06
N VAL A 168 -14.23 -10.44 8.05
CA VAL A 168 -15.63 -10.55 7.65
C VAL A 168 -16.51 -10.61 8.89
N GLY A 169 -17.53 -9.76 8.96
CA GLY A 169 -18.47 -9.78 10.09
C GLY A 169 -19.53 -8.70 9.98
N ASN A 170 -20.61 -8.87 10.75
CA ASN A 170 -21.77 -7.96 10.74
C ASN A 170 -21.38 -6.51 11.08
N SER A 171 -22.30 -5.58 10.83
CA SER A 171 -22.11 -4.18 11.23
C SER A 171 -21.88 -4.06 12.74
N SER A 172 -21.05 -3.10 13.15
CA SER A 172 -20.85 -2.72 14.55
C SER A 172 -20.29 -3.79 15.51
N VAL A 173 -19.77 -4.92 15.00
CA VAL A 173 -19.12 -5.95 15.83
C VAL A 173 -17.68 -5.58 16.27
N GLY A 174 -17.17 -4.42 15.85
CA GLY A 174 -15.85 -3.92 16.24
C GLY A 174 -14.69 -4.36 15.34
N LYS A 175 -14.93 -4.72 14.08
CA LYS A 175 -13.88 -5.13 13.11
C LYS A 175 -12.77 -4.10 12.97
N THR A 176 -13.15 -2.85 12.69
CA THR A 176 -12.23 -1.72 12.50
C THR A 176 -11.42 -1.46 13.77
N ARG A 177 -12.07 -1.53 14.94
CA ARG A 177 -11.39 -1.38 16.23
C ARG A 177 -10.39 -2.51 16.49
N LEU A 178 -10.77 -3.76 16.23
CA LEU A 178 -9.90 -4.90 16.41
C LEU A 178 -8.66 -4.82 15.50
N LEU A 179 -8.84 -4.49 14.22
CA LEU A 179 -7.73 -4.27 13.30
C LEU A 179 -6.80 -3.17 13.80
N TYR A 180 -7.35 -2.08 14.33
CA TYR A 180 -6.58 -0.92 14.76
C TYR A 180 -5.68 -1.26 15.95
N GLU A 181 -6.24 -1.88 16.98
CA GLU A 181 -5.48 -2.26 18.18
C GLU A 181 -4.42 -3.32 17.86
N SER A 182 -4.77 -4.29 17.02
CA SER A 182 -3.83 -5.33 16.59
C SER A 182 -2.68 -4.72 15.77
N ALA A 183 -2.98 -3.82 14.84
CA ALA A 183 -1.97 -3.16 14.01
C ALA A 183 -1.09 -2.21 14.84
N ARG A 184 -1.68 -1.46 15.76
CA ARG A 184 -0.93 -0.61 16.68
C ARG A 184 0.03 -1.43 17.55
N SER A 185 -0.40 -2.59 18.03
CA SER A 185 0.43 -3.49 18.84
C SER A 185 1.56 -4.16 18.05
N GLU A 186 1.25 -4.70 16.87
CA GLU A 186 2.18 -5.58 16.14
C GLU A 186 2.92 -4.90 14.97
N LEU A 187 2.42 -3.76 14.50
CA LEU A 187 2.90 -3.04 13.31
C LEU A 187 3.26 -1.56 13.57
N ALA A 188 3.54 -1.17 14.83
CA ALA A 188 3.86 0.22 15.23
C ALA A 188 4.89 0.96 14.36
N GLY A 189 5.81 0.23 13.71
CA GLY A 189 6.82 0.81 12.82
C GLY A 189 6.37 1.03 11.36
N PHE A 190 5.14 0.67 11.01
CA PHE A 190 4.59 0.80 9.66
C PHE A 190 3.92 2.17 9.49
N VAL A 191 4.09 2.76 8.30
CA VAL A 191 3.28 3.91 7.86
C VAL A 191 1.93 3.43 7.34
N VAL A 192 0.90 4.26 7.45
CA VAL A 192 -0.46 3.89 7.07
C VAL A 192 -0.94 4.73 5.90
N LEU A 193 -1.41 4.04 4.85
CA LEU A 193 -2.16 4.60 3.74
C LEU A 193 -3.63 4.18 3.88
N ALA A 194 -4.51 5.13 4.15
CA ALA A 194 -5.96 4.89 4.25
C ALA A 194 -6.68 5.77 3.20
N PRO A 195 -6.89 5.25 1.98
CA PRO A 195 -7.57 6.01 0.93
C PRO A 195 -9.02 6.33 1.33
N ASP A 196 -9.55 7.40 0.75
CA ASP A 196 -10.99 7.68 0.82
C ASP A 196 -11.78 6.51 0.19
N LEU A 197 -13.02 6.30 0.64
CA LEU A 197 -13.82 5.17 0.17
C LEU A 197 -13.96 5.19 -1.34
N GLY A 198 -13.52 4.11 -1.98
CA GLY A 198 -13.58 3.95 -3.42
C GLY A 198 -12.47 4.63 -4.21
N ASP A 199 -11.54 5.36 -3.56
CA ASP A 199 -10.31 5.83 -4.22
C ASP A 199 -9.25 4.72 -4.23
N GLY A 200 -9.54 3.64 -4.96
CA GLY A 200 -8.56 2.60 -5.23
C GLY A 200 -7.46 3.04 -6.21
N ALA A 201 -7.65 4.15 -6.93
CA ALA A 201 -6.63 4.66 -7.84
C ALA A 201 -5.41 5.23 -7.08
N LEU A 202 -5.57 5.78 -5.88
CA LEU A 202 -4.42 6.10 -5.02
C LEU A 202 -3.57 4.86 -4.72
N VAL A 203 -4.21 3.73 -4.41
CA VAL A 203 -3.53 2.47 -4.12
C VAL A 203 -2.86 1.90 -5.38
N ASN A 204 -3.55 1.95 -6.52
CA ASN A 204 -3.01 1.49 -7.81
C ASN A 204 -1.73 2.27 -8.17
N VAL A 205 -1.79 3.59 -8.09
CA VAL A 205 -0.65 4.46 -8.42
C VAL A 205 0.53 4.23 -7.47
N ILE A 206 0.28 4.01 -6.17
CA ILE A 206 1.36 3.70 -5.22
C ILE A 206 1.97 2.33 -5.48
N ALA A 207 1.21 1.34 -5.94
CA ALA A 207 1.73 0.04 -6.31
C ALA A 207 2.55 0.05 -7.61
N ASP A 208 2.27 1.01 -8.49
CA ASP A 208 2.99 1.22 -9.75
C ASP A 208 4.24 2.08 -9.58
N ALA A 209 4.41 2.75 -8.44
CA ALA A 209 5.62 3.50 -8.12
C ALA A 209 6.88 2.61 -8.15
N THR A 210 7.96 3.15 -8.71
CA THR A 210 9.26 2.48 -8.82
C THR A 210 10.22 2.80 -7.68
N PHE A 211 9.89 3.80 -6.85
CA PHE A 211 10.64 4.09 -5.64
C PHE A 211 10.42 3.03 -4.54
N PRO A 212 11.41 2.78 -3.67
CA PRO A 212 11.25 1.81 -2.59
C PRO A 212 10.16 2.25 -1.61
N LEU A 213 9.17 1.38 -1.43
CA LEU A 213 8.12 1.60 -0.44
C LEU A 213 8.69 1.45 0.98
N PRO A 214 8.19 2.19 1.97
CA PRO A 214 8.43 1.89 3.37
C PRO A 214 7.60 0.65 3.78
N LYS A 215 7.84 0.14 4.99
CA LYS A 215 6.90 -0.79 5.64
C LYS A 215 5.53 -0.13 5.73
N LEU A 216 4.56 -0.66 4.98
CA LEU A 216 3.30 0.04 4.68
C LEU A 216 2.10 -0.80 5.11
N ILE A 217 1.14 -0.16 5.77
CA ILE A 217 -0.20 -0.68 5.97
C ILE A 217 -1.11 0.00 4.95
N VAL A 218 -1.79 -0.78 4.11
CA VAL A 218 -2.86 -0.29 3.24
C VAL A 218 -4.20 -0.63 3.90
N TRP A 219 -4.93 0.40 4.32
CA TRP A 219 -6.15 0.26 5.12
C TRP A 219 -7.40 0.45 4.25
N LEU A 220 -8.04 -0.66 3.88
CA LEU A 220 -9.21 -0.72 3.00
C LEU A 220 -10.47 -1.05 3.80
N ASP A 221 -10.88 -0.14 4.67
CA ASP A 221 -12.13 -0.29 5.42
C ASP A 221 -13.33 -0.30 4.48
N GLU A 222 -14.31 -1.17 4.74
CA GLU A 222 -15.40 -1.45 3.79
C GLU A 222 -14.88 -1.83 2.40
N LEU A 223 -14.05 -2.89 2.36
CA LEU A 223 -13.33 -3.38 1.17
C LEU A 223 -14.21 -3.51 -0.07
N GLN A 224 -15.50 -3.83 0.05
CA GLN A 224 -16.43 -3.90 -1.08
C GLN A 224 -16.50 -2.62 -1.92
N ARG A 225 -16.15 -1.46 -1.34
CA ARG A 225 -16.13 -0.17 -2.05
C ARG A 225 -14.87 0.04 -2.87
N PHE A 226 -13.85 -0.79 -2.71
CA PHE A 226 -12.61 -0.75 -3.48
C PHE A 226 -12.53 -1.87 -4.52
N LEU A 227 -13.41 -2.87 -4.44
CA LEU A 227 -13.43 -4.00 -5.36
C LEU A 227 -14.35 -3.72 -6.56
N PRO A 228 -14.00 -4.19 -7.77
CA PRO A 228 -14.91 -4.11 -8.91
C PRO A 228 -16.13 -4.98 -8.65
N GLY A 229 -17.33 -4.41 -8.70
CA GLY A 229 -18.54 -5.16 -8.39
C GLY A 229 -19.75 -4.26 -8.11
N PRO A 230 -20.84 -4.82 -7.56
CA PRO A 230 -22.12 -4.14 -7.45
C PRO A 230 -22.15 -3.08 -6.33
N TYR A 231 -21.13 -3.08 -5.46
CA TYR A 231 -21.00 -2.16 -4.35
C TYR A 231 -19.94 -1.07 -4.58
N PHE A 232 -19.31 -1.11 -5.75
CA PHE A 232 -18.39 -0.07 -6.20
C PHE A 232 -19.21 1.12 -6.67
N VAL A 233 -18.95 2.30 -6.11
CA VAL A 233 -19.61 3.54 -6.54
C VAL A 233 -18.74 4.18 -7.61
N THR A 234 -19.21 4.18 -8.86
CA THR A 234 -18.65 5.01 -9.92
C THR A 234 -19.34 6.37 -9.87
N ASP A 235 -18.62 7.42 -9.52
CA ASP A 235 -19.07 8.80 -9.77
C ASP A 235 -18.34 9.35 -11.00
N ASP A 236 -18.99 10.27 -11.73
CA ASP A 236 -18.44 10.94 -12.92
C ASP A 236 -17.25 11.85 -12.59
N GLN A 237 -17.03 12.16 -11.31
CA GLN A 237 -15.83 12.85 -10.84
C GLN A 237 -14.68 11.85 -10.69
N ASP A 238 -13.90 11.62 -11.76
CA ASP A 238 -12.48 11.17 -11.93
C ASP A 238 -11.66 10.48 -10.79
N SER A 239 -12.24 10.13 -9.64
CA SER A 239 -11.53 9.79 -8.39
C SER A 239 -11.98 8.48 -7.75
N HIS A 240 -13.04 7.84 -8.26
CA HIS A 240 -13.41 6.50 -7.80
C HIS A 240 -13.00 5.45 -8.83
N THR A 241 -11.89 4.76 -8.57
CA THR A 241 -11.41 3.61 -9.36
C THR A 241 -11.21 2.42 -8.45
N ALA A 242 -11.61 1.22 -8.89
CA ALA A 242 -11.37 0.00 -8.13
C ALA A 242 -9.88 -0.36 -8.08
N ILE A 243 -9.46 -1.02 -7.00
CA ILE A 243 -8.14 -1.65 -6.97
C ILE A 243 -8.10 -2.85 -7.92
N THR A 244 -6.93 -3.18 -8.43
CA THR A 244 -6.75 -4.34 -9.32
C THR A 244 -6.04 -5.49 -8.60
N ALA A 245 -6.22 -6.72 -9.08
CA ALA A 245 -5.47 -7.86 -8.56
C ALA A 245 -3.96 -7.72 -8.82
N ALA A 246 -3.56 -7.04 -9.91
CA ALA A 246 -2.15 -6.74 -10.19
C ALA A 246 -1.56 -5.80 -9.13
N THR A 247 -2.32 -4.76 -8.73
CA THR A 247 -1.97 -3.85 -7.63
C THR A 247 -1.70 -4.61 -6.34
N VAL A 248 -2.61 -5.50 -5.93
CA VAL A 248 -2.47 -6.30 -4.71
C VAL A 248 -1.23 -7.19 -4.79
N ARG A 249 -1.04 -7.91 -5.91
CA ARG A 249 0.16 -8.74 -6.12
C ARG A 249 1.44 -7.92 -6.03
N LYS A 250 1.53 -6.79 -6.73
CA LYS A 250 2.72 -5.91 -6.72
C LYS A 250 3.07 -5.48 -5.30
N LEU A 251 2.08 -5.03 -4.53
CA LEU A 251 2.26 -4.61 -3.14
C LEU A 251 2.75 -5.77 -2.26
N LEU A 252 2.14 -6.96 -2.38
CA LEU A 252 2.53 -8.13 -1.60
C LEU A 252 3.92 -8.69 -1.97
N THR A 253 4.41 -8.40 -3.18
CA THR A 253 5.76 -8.79 -3.64
C THR A 253 6.79 -7.66 -3.54
N ALA A 254 6.46 -6.54 -2.89
CA ALA A 254 7.39 -5.43 -2.73
C ALA A 254 8.62 -5.81 -1.88
N ASP A 255 9.74 -5.12 -2.08
CA ASP A 255 10.99 -5.39 -1.35
C ASP A 255 10.86 -5.18 0.18
N THR A 256 9.91 -4.34 0.59
CA THR A 256 9.56 -4.14 2.00
C THR A 256 8.20 -4.74 2.32
N PRO A 257 7.99 -5.25 3.54
CA PRO A 257 6.68 -5.79 3.94
C PRO A 257 5.54 -4.78 3.76
N VAL A 258 4.53 -5.16 2.98
CA VAL A 258 3.26 -4.44 2.85
C VAL A 258 2.15 -5.29 3.44
N VAL A 259 1.40 -4.71 4.39
CA VAL A 259 0.25 -5.36 5.03
C VAL A 259 -1.03 -4.68 4.54
N ILE A 260 -1.84 -5.40 3.78
CA ILE A 260 -3.15 -4.93 3.35
C ILE A 260 -4.18 -5.45 4.35
N VAL A 261 -4.97 -4.54 4.93
CA VAL A 261 -6.07 -4.91 5.83
C VAL A 261 -7.38 -4.37 5.31
N GLY A 262 -8.44 -5.15 5.42
CA GLY A 262 -9.77 -4.71 5.04
C GLY A 262 -10.87 -5.28 5.93
N THR A 263 -12.04 -4.64 5.87
CA THR A 263 -13.24 -5.15 6.51
C THR A 263 -14.30 -5.42 5.45
N LEU A 264 -15.09 -6.47 5.63
CA LEU A 264 -16.15 -6.84 4.68
C LEU A 264 -17.37 -7.33 5.45
N TRP A 265 -18.56 -7.10 4.91
CA TRP A 265 -19.79 -7.63 5.50
C TRP A 265 -20.11 -9.00 4.90
N PRO A 266 -20.70 -9.95 5.66
CA PRO A 266 -20.96 -11.30 5.17
C PRO A 266 -21.79 -11.32 3.89
N GLN A 267 -22.83 -10.49 3.78
CA GLN A 267 -23.65 -10.42 2.58
C GLN A 267 -22.87 -9.98 1.33
N TYR A 268 -21.93 -9.04 1.48
CA TYR A 268 -21.08 -8.59 0.37
C TYR A 268 -20.04 -9.64 0.02
N ALA A 269 -19.48 -10.32 1.04
CA ALA A 269 -18.57 -11.44 0.86
C ALA A 269 -19.23 -12.61 0.11
N THR A 270 -20.50 -12.88 0.38
CA THR A 270 -21.29 -13.87 -0.35
C THR A 270 -21.59 -13.41 -1.77
N GLU A 271 -22.08 -12.18 -1.95
CA GLU A 271 -22.47 -11.69 -3.28
C GLU A 271 -21.29 -11.60 -4.24
N LEU A 272 -20.12 -11.17 -3.77
CA LEU A 272 -18.90 -11.13 -4.59
C LEU A 272 -18.45 -12.53 -5.04
N ARG A 273 -18.84 -13.58 -4.32
CA ARG A 273 -18.57 -14.99 -4.63
C ARG A 273 -19.70 -15.69 -5.40
N THR A 274 -20.77 -14.97 -5.75
CA THR A 274 -21.88 -15.53 -6.49
C THR A 274 -21.44 -15.98 -7.88
N VAL A 275 -21.86 -17.19 -8.26
CA VAL A 275 -21.60 -17.79 -9.57
C VAL A 275 -22.87 -17.68 -10.41
N GLN A 276 -22.74 -17.22 -11.66
CA GLN A 276 -23.82 -17.25 -12.62
C GLN A 276 -23.97 -18.68 -13.17
N PRO A 277 -25.14 -19.33 -13.00
CA PRO A 277 -25.35 -20.65 -13.53
C PRO A 277 -25.43 -20.59 -15.05
N ASP A 278 -24.52 -21.28 -15.72
CA ASP A 278 -24.56 -21.53 -17.16
C ASP A 278 -24.97 -23.00 -17.36
N PRO A 279 -26.09 -23.30 -18.03
CA PRO A 279 -26.51 -24.68 -18.27
C PRO A 279 -25.54 -25.49 -19.15
N ALA A 280 -24.59 -24.84 -19.82
CA ALA A 280 -23.61 -25.48 -20.71
C ALA A 280 -22.17 -25.55 -20.16
N SER A 281 -21.87 -24.98 -18.98
CA SER A 281 -20.51 -24.95 -18.43
C SER A 281 -20.46 -24.95 -16.89
N VAL A 282 -19.27 -25.13 -16.32
CA VAL A 282 -19.05 -24.87 -14.88
C VAL A 282 -19.28 -23.37 -14.68
N GLY A 283 -20.32 -23.02 -13.90
CA GLY A 283 -20.79 -21.64 -13.78
C GLY A 283 -19.66 -20.63 -13.56
N GLN A 284 -19.77 -19.48 -14.23
CA GLN A 284 -18.77 -18.43 -14.20
C GLN A 284 -19.01 -17.50 -13.01
N SER A 285 -17.95 -17.07 -12.31
CA SER A 285 -18.10 -16.05 -11.26
C SER A 285 -18.73 -14.79 -11.85
N ARG A 286 -19.71 -14.23 -11.14
CA ARG A 286 -20.37 -12.98 -11.55
C ARG A 286 -19.44 -11.77 -11.43
N TYR A 287 -18.44 -11.84 -10.55
CA TYR A 287 -17.47 -10.78 -10.27
C TYR A 287 -16.04 -11.33 -10.24
N PRO A 288 -15.52 -11.83 -11.38
CA PRO A 288 -14.24 -12.54 -11.42
C PRO A 288 -13.07 -11.67 -10.94
N ALA A 289 -13.06 -10.38 -11.31
CA ALA A 289 -12.01 -9.46 -10.90
C ALA A 289 -11.98 -9.20 -9.38
N ALA A 290 -13.13 -9.22 -8.69
CA ALA A 290 -13.16 -9.10 -7.23
C ALA A 290 -12.66 -10.39 -6.56
N ILE A 291 -12.97 -11.55 -7.16
CA ILE A 291 -12.50 -12.84 -6.65
C ILE A 291 -10.99 -12.95 -6.76
N ASP A 292 -10.42 -12.60 -7.92
CA ASP A 292 -8.97 -12.61 -8.10
C ASP A 292 -8.25 -11.81 -7.03
N ILE A 293 -8.81 -10.67 -6.63
CA ILE A 293 -8.27 -9.85 -5.53
C ILE A 293 -8.39 -10.57 -4.19
N LEU A 294 -9.57 -11.11 -3.87
CA LEU A 294 -9.84 -11.78 -2.59
C LEU A 294 -9.12 -13.12 -2.41
N THR A 295 -8.59 -13.70 -3.48
CA THR A 295 -7.84 -14.96 -3.49
C THR A 295 -6.34 -14.80 -3.77
N THR A 296 -5.85 -13.55 -3.88
CA THR A 296 -4.42 -13.26 -4.08
C THR A 296 -3.59 -13.64 -2.87
#